data_AF-A0A1Q3SWF8-F1
#
_entry.id   AF-A0A1Q3SWF8-F1
#
_cell.length_a   1.000
_cell.length_b   1.000
_cell.length_c   1.000
_cell.angle_alpha   90.00
_cell.angle_beta   90.00
_cell.angle_gamma   90.00
#
_symmetry.space_group_name_H-M   'P 1'
#
loop_
_entity.id
_entity.type
_entity.pdbx_description
1 polymer ?
#
loop_
_entity_poly.entity_id
_entity_poly.type
_entity_poly.pdbx_seq_one_letter_code
_entity_poly.pdbx_strand_id
1 'polypeptide(L)'
;MASKKKLSDPPNEHGLGYFFRRLFARKNTLQERVKALENEIHLEPKDWPEVQDFINRLNKLIETNTIVDYNIQRLNQRIVDAVENQINEKGQLQDIEQRFNALDIIADRFLSNALNKIVGLRSHQNDNTEFSQVVAHFKDRLHQRYKEELALKQKMPPLRPH
;
A
#
# COMPACT_ATOMS: atom_id res chain seq x y z
N MET A 1 16.87 61.15 23.28
CA MET A 1 16.83 60.66 21.88
C MET A 1 16.31 59.23 21.88
N ALA A 2 15.39 58.94 20.96
CA ALA A 2 14.71 57.66 20.70
C ALA A 2 15.72 56.52 20.41
N SER A 3 15.44 55.22 20.47
CA SER A 3 14.23 54.50 20.07
C SER A 3 14.21 53.10 20.71
N LYS A 4 13.03 52.71 21.21
CA LYS A 4 12.70 51.33 21.61
C LYS A 4 12.59 50.46 20.36
N LYS A 5 13.42 49.41 20.20
CA LYS A 5 13.12 48.29 19.30
C LYS A 5 12.04 47.43 19.97
N LYS A 6 10.83 47.42 19.38
CA LYS A 6 9.83 46.37 19.64
C LYS A 6 10.32 45.10 18.96
N LEU A 7 10.77 44.12 19.73
CA LEU A 7 10.97 42.76 19.25
C LEU A 7 9.60 42.11 19.21
N SER A 8 9.17 41.76 18.00
CA SER A 8 7.91 41.10 17.67
C SER A 8 7.78 39.74 18.36
N ASP A 9 6.68 39.53 19.08
CA ASP A 9 6.24 38.22 19.54
C ASP A 9 6.11 37.22 18.37
N PRO A 10 6.41 35.92 18.58
CA PRO A 10 6.22 34.89 17.56
C PRO A 10 4.73 34.74 17.19
N PRO A 11 4.41 34.34 15.95
CA PRO A 11 3.03 34.21 15.51
C PRO A 11 2.35 33.10 16.31
N ASN A 12 1.28 33.47 17.01
CA ASN A 12 0.40 32.58 17.78
C ASN A 12 0.02 31.32 16.97
N GLU A 13 0.57 30.16 17.34
CA GLU A 13 0.30 28.84 16.73
C GLU A 13 -1.03 28.20 17.18
N HIS A 14 -1.86 28.92 17.94
CA HIS A 14 -3.08 28.37 18.56
C HIS A 14 -4.32 29.25 18.34
N GLY A 15 -4.64 29.53 17.08
CA GLY A 15 -5.85 30.26 16.69
C GLY A 15 -6.86 29.39 15.92
N LEU A 16 -8.15 29.72 16.02
CA LEU A 16 -9.21 29.16 15.16
C LEU A 16 -8.84 29.23 13.66
N GLY A 17 -8.11 30.26 13.23
CA GLY A 17 -7.57 30.37 11.87
C GLY A 17 -6.59 29.24 11.49
N TYR A 18 -5.77 28.76 12.43
CA TYR A 18 -4.91 27.58 12.23
C TYR A 18 -5.73 26.30 12.14
N PHE A 19 -6.79 26.19 12.95
CA PHE A 19 -7.73 25.07 12.91
C PHE A 19 -8.46 24.99 11.56
N PHE A 20 -8.99 26.10 11.06
CA PHE A 20 -9.61 26.17 9.73
C PHE A 20 -8.59 25.90 8.62
N ARG A 21 -7.38 26.46 8.68
CA ARG A 21 -6.33 26.19 7.68
C ARG A 21 -5.94 24.71 7.63
N ARG A 22 -5.87 24.03 8.78
CA ARG A 22 -5.64 22.58 8.88
C ARG A 22 -6.81 21.74 8.36
N LEU A 23 -8.06 22.19 8.59
CA LEU A 23 -9.27 21.57 8.05
C LEU A 23 -9.36 21.72 6.51
N PHE A 24 -9.05 22.90 5.97
CA PHE A 24 -9.08 23.15 4.53
C PHE A 24 -7.90 22.49 3.80
N ALA A 25 -6.71 22.45 4.41
CA ALA A 25 -5.58 21.67 3.88
C ALA A 25 -5.92 20.17 3.79
N ARG A 26 -6.57 19.61 4.82
CA ARG A 26 -7.06 18.21 4.79
C ARG A 26 -8.07 17.95 3.68
N LYS A 27 -8.98 18.89 3.42
CA LYS A 27 -9.96 18.77 2.33
C LYS A 27 -9.31 18.78 0.95
N ASN A 28 -8.30 19.63 0.72
CA ASN A 28 -7.56 19.67 -0.54
C ASN A 28 -6.76 18.38 -0.76
N THR A 29 -6.07 17.88 0.27
CA THR A 29 -5.36 16.59 0.17
C THR A 29 -6.29 15.40 -0.06
N LEU A 30 -7.53 15.44 0.44
CA LEU A 30 -8.53 14.41 0.17
C LEU A 30 -9.05 14.46 -1.25
N GLN A 31 -9.28 15.65 -1.83
CA GLN A 31 -9.71 15.78 -3.23
C GLN A 31 -8.60 15.41 -4.22
N GLU A 32 -7.35 15.77 -3.94
CA GLU A 32 -6.21 15.33 -4.75
C GLU A 32 -5.98 13.82 -4.65
N ARG A 33 -6.11 13.23 -3.44
CA ARG A 33 -6.06 11.77 -3.26
C ARG A 33 -7.22 11.05 -3.92
N VAL A 34 -8.43 11.61 -3.88
CA VAL A 34 -9.61 11.05 -4.57
C VAL A 34 -9.37 11.02 -6.08
N LYS A 35 -8.82 12.09 -6.67
CA LYS A 35 -8.45 12.10 -8.10
C LYS A 35 -7.30 11.16 -8.43
N ALA A 36 -6.32 11.02 -7.53
CA ALA A 36 -5.24 10.05 -7.68
C ALA A 36 -5.80 8.62 -7.65
N LEU A 37 -6.69 8.31 -6.71
CA LEU A 37 -7.40 7.03 -6.64
C LEU A 37 -8.31 6.80 -7.84
N GLU A 38 -9.04 7.80 -8.34
CA GLU A 38 -9.81 7.65 -9.58
C GLU A 38 -8.91 7.28 -10.76
N ASN A 39 -7.72 7.87 -10.86
CA ASN A 39 -6.73 7.47 -11.86
C ASN A 39 -6.15 6.06 -11.56
N GLU A 40 -5.98 5.68 -10.30
CA GLU A 40 -5.47 4.37 -9.87
C GLU A 40 -6.51 3.24 -9.93
N ILE A 41 -7.82 3.55 -9.95
CA ILE A 41 -8.90 2.59 -10.17
C ILE A 41 -8.89 2.08 -11.62
N HIS A 42 -8.35 2.86 -12.55
CA HIS A 42 -8.16 2.47 -13.95
C HIS A 42 -6.84 1.71 -14.20
N LEU A 43 -5.95 1.64 -13.21
CA LEU A 43 -4.72 0.84 -13.30
C LEU A 43 -5.03 -0.64 -13.10
N GLU A 44 -4.30 -1.50 -13.82
CA GLU A 44 -4.32 -2.93 -13.54
C GLU A 44 -3.82 -3.17 -12.10
N PRO A 45 -4.36 -4.17 -11.39
CA PRO A 45 -3.98 -4.40 -9.99
C PRO A 45 -2.48 -4.64 -9.77
N LYS A 46 -1.78 -5.20 -10.76
CA LYS A 46 -0.31 -5.31 -10.73
C LYS A 46 0.39 -3.95 -10.58
N ASP A 47 -0.18 -2.88 -11.14
CA ASP A 47 0.40 -1.53 -11.16
C ASP A 47 -0.02 -0.70 -9.95
N TRP A 48 -0.79 -1.28 -9.03
CA TRP A 48 -1.18 -0.59 -7.81
C TRP A 48 0.05 -0.33 -6.91
N PRO A 49 0.14 0.84 -6.26
CA PRO A 49 1.32 1.20 -5.49
C PRO A 49 1.57 0.24 -4.32
N GLU A 50 0.53 -0.30 -3.69
CA GLU A 50 0.65 -1.33 -2.65
C GLU A 50 1.15 -2.68 -3.18
N VAL A 51 0.81 -3.05 -4.41
CA VAL A 51 1.27 -4.29 -5.05
C VAL A 51 2.73 -4.15 -5.46
N GLN A 52 3.09 -3.04 -6.10
CA GLN A 52 4.47 -2.72 -6.46
C GLN A 52 5.39 -2.67 -5.23
N ASP A 53 4.97 -2.01 -4.14
CA ASP A 53 5.75 -1.99 -2.89
C ASP A 53 5.90 -3.39 -2.28
N PHE A 54 4.84 -4.20 -2.31
CA PHE A 54 4.89 -5.58 -1.82
C PHE A 54 5.86 -6.45 -2.61
N ILE A 55 5.78 -6.45 -3.96
CA ILE A 55 6.66 -7.22 -4.84
C ILE A 55 8.11 -6.79 -4.68
N ASN A 56 8.39 -5.49 -4.59
CA ASN A 56 9.73 -4.97 -4.37
C ASN A 56 10.33 -5.43 -3.03
N ARG A 57 9.53 -5.38 -1.95
CA ARG A 57 9.96 -5.88 -0.62
C ARG A 57 10.19 -7.38 -0.64
N LEU A 58 9.32 -8.14 -1.30
CA LEU A 58 9.46 -9.58 -1.45
C LEU A 58 10.75 -9.95 -2.19
N ASN A 59 11.02 -9.30 -3.32
CA ASN A 59 12.25 -9.48 -4.08
C ASN A 59 13.49 -9.18 -3.22
N LYS A 60 13.47 -8.06 -2.48
CA LYS A 60 14.57 -7.69 -1.60
C LYS A 60 14.81 -8.72 -0.49
N LEU A 61 13.75 -9.26 0.11
CA LEU A 61 13.88 -10.32 1.12
C LEU A 61 14.50 -11.59 0.51
N ILE A 62 14.01 -12.00 -0.67
CA ILE A 62 14.56 -13.16 -1.39
C ILE A 62 16.06 -12.94 -1.69
N GLU A 63 16.45 -11.80 -2.23
CA GLU A 63 17.85 -11.49 -2.55
C GLU A 63 18.75 -11.49 -1.30
N THR A 64 18.24 -10.97 -0.19
CA THR A 64 18.98 -10.88 1.08
C THR A 64 19.16 -12.27 1.70
N ASN A 65 18.13 -13.12 1.62
CA ASN A 65 18.05 -14.37 2.37
C ASN A 65 18.44 -15.60 1.54
N THR A 66 18.62 -15.48 0.22
CA THR A 66 19.01 -16.60 -0.65
C THR A 66 20.41 -16.48 -1.24
N ILE A 67 20.99 -17.61 -1.62
CA ILE A 67 22.29 -17.69 -2.29
C ILE A 67 22.20 -17.05 -3.68
N VAL A 68 23.22 -16.30 -4.05
CA VAL A 68 23.36 -15.68 -5.38
C VAL A 68 23.79 -16.75 -6.38
N ASP A 69 22.82 -17.47 -6.93
CA ASP A 69 22.98 -18.45 -8.00
C ASP A 69 21.88 -18.24 -9.04
N TYR A 70 22.24 -18.35 -10.33
CA TYR A 70 21.32 -18.06 -11.44
C TYR A 70 20.08 -18.96 -11.43
N ASN A 71 20.23 -20.26 -11.12
CA ASN A 71 19.11 -21.19 -11.10
C ASN A 71 18.19 -20.93 -9.90
N ILE A 72 18.78 -20.63 -8.73
CA ILE A 72 18.04 -20.26 -7.53
C ILE A 72 17.26 -18.96 -7.75
N GLN A 73 17.90 -17.93 -8.30
CA GLN A 73 17.26 -16.66 -8.65
C GLN A 73 16.10 -16.87 -9.62
N ARG A 74 16.28 -17.66 -10.68
CA ARG A 74 15.22 -17.96 -11.65
C ARG A 74 14.04 -18.69 -11.00
N LEU A 75 14.29 -19.62 -10.07
CA LEU A 75 13.22 -20.32 -9.36
C LEU A 75 12.47 -19.40 -8.42
N ASN A 76 13.18 -18.57 -7.65
CA ASN A 76 12.55 -17.63 -6.74
C ASN A 76 11.78 -16.53 -7.50
N GLN A 77 12.26 -16.08 -8.65
CA GLN A 77 11.54 -15.15 -9.51
C GLN A 77 10.21 -15.73 -9.99
N ARG A 78 10.15 -17.01 -10.38
CA ARG A 78 8.88 -17.67 -10.75
C ARG A 78 7.88 -17.70 -9.61
N ILE A 79 8.34 -17.74 -8.35
CA ILE A 79 7.46 -17.65 -7.18
C ILE A 79 6.89 -16.24 -7.10
N VAL A 80 7.72 -15.21 -7.25
CA VAL A 80 7.30 -13.80 -7.25
C VAL A 80 6.32 -13.53 -8.40
N ASP A 81 6.60 -13.99 -9.60
CA ASP A 81 5.72 -13.84 -10.76
C ASP A 81 4.37 -14.55 -10.52
N ALA A 82 4.37 -15.72 -9.89
CA ALA A 82 3.14 -16.42 -9.54
C ALA A 82 2.33 -15.67 -8.48
N VAL A 83 3.00 -15.03 -7.52
CA VAL A 83 2.38 -14.16 -6.50
C VAL A 83 1.73 -12.95 -7.18
N GLU A 84 2.48 -12.24 -8.04
CA GLU A 84 1.99 -11.07 -8.77
C GLU A 84 0.78 -11.42 -9.65
N ASN A 85 0.84 -12.53 -10.39
CA ASN A 85 -0.29 -12.99 -11.22
C ASN A 85 -1.55 -13.27 -10.39
N GLN A 86 -1.42 -13.92 -9.22
CA GLN A 86 -2.57 -14.18 -8.35
C GLN A 86 -3.18 -12.89 -7.80
N ILE A 87 -2.35 -11.91 -7.43
CA ILE A 87 -2.82 -10.59 -7.03
C ILE A 87 -3.54 -9.92 -8.20
N ASN A 88 -2.98 -9.96 -9.40
CA ASN A 88 -3.56 -9.34 -10.58
C ASN A 88 -4.93 -9.95 -10.93
N GLU A 89 -5.05 -11.28 -10.94
CA GLU A 89 -6.31 -11.97 -11.20
C GLU A 89 -7.40 -11.65 -10.17
N LYS A 90 -7.08 -11.68 -8.88
CA LYS A 90 -8.08 -11.38 -7.83
C LYS A 90 -8.35 -9.90 -7.67
N GLY A 91 -7.39 -9.04 -7.99
CA GLY A 91 -7.55 -7.59 -8.00
C GLY A 91 -8.50 -7.09 -9.10
N GLN A 92 -8.81 -7.90 -10.10
CA GLN A 92 -9.76 -7.53 -11.16
C GLN A 92 -11.24 -7.73 -10.77
N LEU A 93 -11.52 -8.29 -9.59
CA LEU A 93 -12.89 -8.46 -9.10
C LEU A 93 -13.59 -7.10 -9.00
N GLN A 94 -14.78 -6.97 -9.59
CA GLN A 94 -15.51 -5.68 -9.63
C GLN A 94 -16.03 -5.26 -8.26
N ASP A 95 -16.48 -6.23 -7.46
CA ASP A 95 -16.97 -5.97 -6.11
C ASP A 95 -15.81 -5.69 -5.16
N ILE A 96 -15.86 -4.51 -4.51
CA ILE A 96 -14.79 -4.01 -3.63
C ILE A 96 -14.57 -4.95 -2.43
N GLU A 97 -15.63 -5.49 -1.84
CA GLU A 97 -15.52 -6.36 -0.66
C GLU A 97 -14.97 -7.73 -1.04
N GLN A 98 -15.48 -8.32 -2.12
CA GLN A 98 -14.98 -9.60 -2.62
C GLN A 98 -13.52 -9.50 -3.05
N ARG A 99 -13.14 -8.40 -3.71
CA ARG A 99 -11.77 -8.10 -4.12
C ARG A 99 -10.84 -8.01 -2.92
N PHE A 100 -11.20 -7.19 -1.93
CA PHE A 100 -10.40 -7.03 -0.72
C PHE A 100 -10.24 -8.36 0.01
N ASN A 101 -11.33 -9.10 0.24
CA ASN A 101 -11.29 -10.40 0.93
C ASN A 101 -10.44 -11.42 0.16
N ALA A 102 -10.52 -11.46 -1.18
CA ALA A 102 -9.72 -12.37 -1.99
C ALA A 102 -8.21 -12.06 -1.88
N LEU A 103 -7.84 -10.77 -1.91
CA LEU A 103 -6.45 -10.33 -1.76
C LEU A 103 -5.92 -10.57 -0.34
N ASP A 104 -6.76 -10.38 0.68
CA ASP A 104 -6.41 -10.65 2.09
C ASP A 104 -6.09 -12.13 2.33
N ILE A 105 -6.95 -13.02 1.79
CA ILE A 105 -6.75 -14.48 1.86
C ILE A 105 -5.47 -14.89 1.10
N ILE A 106 -5.21 -14.26 -0.05
CA ILE A 106 -4.00 -14.54 -0.84
C ILE A 106 -2.74 -14.11 -0.07
N ALA A 107 -2.76 -12.95 0.58
CA ALA A 107 -1.66 -12.48 1.40
C ALA A 107 -1.30 -13.48 2.51
N ASP A 108 -2.30 -14.04 3.20
CA ASP A 108 -2.09 -15.08 4.22
C ASP A 108 -1.56 -16.39 3.61
N ARG A 109 -2.06 -16.76 2.42
CA ARG A 109 -1.57 -17.94 1.70
C ARG A 109 -0.12 -17.79 1.26
N PHE A 110 0.35 -16.59 0.94
CA PHE A 110 1.76 -16.38 0.61
C PHE A 110 2.68 -16.66 1.80
N LEU A 111 2.30 -16.19 2.99
CA LEU A 111 3.04 -16.45 4.21
C LEU A 111 3.19 -17.96 4.46
N SER A 112 2.14 -18.74 4.20
CA SER A 112 2.16 -20.20 4.42
C SER A 112 2.82 -20.99 3.27
N ASN A 113 2.55 -20.65 2.01
CA ASN A 113 2.95 -21.48 0.87
C ASN A 113 4.15 -20.97 0.08
N ALA A 114 4.33 -19.65 -0.05
CA ALA A 114 5.42 -19.10 -0.85
C ALA A 114 6.75 -19.17 -0.08
N LEU A 115 6.73 -18.91 1.23
CA LEU A 115 7.93 -18.98 2.08
C LEU A 115 8.55 -20.37 2.11
N ASN A 116 7.71 -21.39 2.23
CA ASN A 116 8.14 -22.79 2.20
C ASN A 116 8.71 -23.23 0.84
N LYS A 117 8.50 -22.44 -0.22
CA LYS A 117 8.98 -22.73 -1.58
C LYS A 117 10.22 -21.94 -1.96
N ILE A 118 10.63 -20.93 -1.18
CA ILE A 118 11.86 -20.18 -1.45
C ILE A 118 13.05 -21.14 -1.32
N VAL A 119 13.88 -21.19 -2.36
CA VAL A 119 15.01 -22.12 -2.45
C VAL A 119 16.32 -21.38 -2.15
N GLY A 120 17.28 -22.09 -1.57
CA GLY A 120 18.64 -21.59 -1.38
C GLY A 120 18.81 -20.64 -0.21
N LEU A 121 18.02 -20.82 0.86
CA LEU A 121 18.11 -20.02 2.09
C LEU A 121 19.52 -20.08 2.69
N ARG A 122 20.05 -18.93 3.10
CA ARG A 122 21.34 -18.83 3.80
C ARG A 122 21.15 -19.30 5.25
N SER A 123 22.06 -20.12 5.77
CA SER A 123 21.83 -20.93 6.99
C SER A 123 21.70 -20.17 8.32
N HIS A 124 21.55 -18.84 8.33
CA HIS A 124 21.73 -18.00 9.53
C HIS A 124 20.58 -17.01 9.81
N GLN A 125 19.38 -17.20 9.29
CA GLN A 125 18.29 -16.24 9.50
C GLN A 125 17.00 -16.84 10.05
N ASN A 126 16.37 -16.10 10.98
CA ASN A 126 15.00 -16.32 11.45
C ASN A 126 14.03 -15.69 10.43
N ASP A 127 14.04 -16.20 9.20
CA ASP A 127 13.39 -15.64 8.01
C ASP A 127 11.88 -15.38 8.19
N ASN A 128 11.20 -16.23 8.96
CA ASN A 128 9.73 -16.15 9.10
C ASN A 128 9.23 -14.81 9.66
N THR A 129 10.05 -14.10 10.44
CA THR A 129 9.63 -12.83 11.05
C THR A 129 9.59 -11.70 10.02
N GLU A 130 10.55 -11.66 9.09
CA GLU A 130 10.67 -10.58 8.10
C GLU A 130 9.61 -10.70 7.00
N PHE A 131 9.36 -11.91 6.52
CA PHE A 131 8.31 -12.15 5.55
C PHE A 131 6.92 -11.87 6.10
N SER A 132 6.68 -12.22 7.37
CA SER A 132 5.43 -11.90 8.06
C SER A 132 5.18 -10.39 8.13
N GLN A 133 6.23 -9.59 8.34
CA GLN A 133 6.14 -8.13 8.35
C GLN A 133 5.81 -7.55 6.97
N VAL A 134 6.39 -8.09 5.89
CA VAL A 134 6.10 -7.64 4.53
C VAL A 134 4.65 -7.94 4.15
N VAL A 135 4.14 -9.13 4.50
CA VAL A 135 2.73 -9.49 4.31
C VAL A 135 1.82 -8.58 5.14
N ALA A 136 2.13 -8.36 6.42
CA ALA A 136 1.33 -7.48 7.27
C ALA A 136 1.24 -6.04 6.71
N HIS A 137 2.37 -5.49 6.24
CA HIS A 137 2.40 -4.17 5.62
C HIS A 137 1.53 -4.11 4.36
N PHE A 138 1.54 -5.16 3.53
CA PHE A 138 0.66 -5.24 2.37
C PHE A 138 -0.82 -5.26 2.76
N LYS A 139 -1.21 -6.07 3.75
CA LYS A 139 -2.59 -6.13 4.28
C LYS A 139 -3.05 -4.75 4.80
N ASP A 140 -2.19 -4.05 5.53
CA ASP A 140 -2.47 -2.70 6.03
C ASP A 140 -2.74 -1.71 4.88
N ARG A 141 -1.94 -1.76 3.82
CA ARG A 141 -2.08 -0.90 2.64
C ARG A 141 -3.33 -1.23 1.83
N LEU A 142 -3.64 -2.52 1.65
CA LEU A 142 -4.90 -2.96 1.04
C LEU A 142 -6.12 -2.47 1.84
N HIS A 143 -6.05 -2.52 3.16
CA HIS A 143 -7.14 -2.07 4.02
C HIS A 143 -7.34 -0.55 3.97
N GLN A 144 -6.26 0.22 3.78
CA GLN A 144 -6.34 1.66 3.50
C GLN A 144 -7.08 1.91 2.18
N ARG A 145 -6.69 1.23 1.12
CA ARG A 145 -7.36 1.34 -0.19
C ARG A 145 -8.83 0.95 -0.12
N TYR A 146 -9.16 -0.15 0.56
CA TYR A 146 -10.54 -0.58 0.77
C TYR A 146 -11.40 0.52 1.42
N LYS A 147 -10.89 1.18 2.47
CA LYS A 147 -11.58 2.31 3.11
C LYS A 147 -11.77 3.49 2.17
N GLU A 148 -10.76 3.78 1.36
CA GLU A 148 -10.79 4.88 0.39
C GLU A 148 -11.79 4.61 -0.74
N GLU A 149 -11.81 3.39 -1.30
CA GLU A 149 -12.76 2.95 -2.33
C GLU A 149 -14.21 2.92 -1.83
N LEU A 150 -14.45 2.48 -0.60
CA LEU A 150 -15.78 2.56 0.02
C LEU A 150 -16.24 4.00 0.23
N ALA A 151 -15.34 4.88 0.68
CA ALA A 151 -15.65 6.30 0.87
C ALA A 151 -15.94 7.01 -0.46
N LEU A 152 -15.34 6.57 -1.57
CA LEU A 152 -15.65 7.03 -2.93
C LEU A 152 -17.04 6.57 -3.37
N LYS A 153 -17.33 5.27 -3.20
CA LYS A 153 -18.64 4.69 -3.55
C LYS A 153 -19.81 5.37 -2.80
N GLN A 154 -19.58 5.80 -1.55
CA GLN A 154 -20.59 6.53 -0.76
C GLN A 154 -20.74 8.01 -1.14
N LYS A 155 -19.73 8.63 -1.78
CA LYS A 155 -19.76 10.03 -2.21
C LYS A 155 -20.32 10.22 -3.62
N MET A 156 -20.44 9.15 -4.41
CA MET A 156 -21.12 9.20 -5.71
C MET A 156 -22.64 9.10 -5.51
N PRO A 157 -23.44 10.08 -5.99
CA PRO A 157 -24.90 9.96 -5.96
C PRO A 157 -25.32 8.76 -6.82
N PRO A 158 -26.40 8.03 -6.44
CA PRO A 158 -26.92 6.97 -7.28
C PRO A 158 -27.26 7.55 -8.65
N LEU A 159 -26.65 7.00 -9.71
CA LEU A 159 -27.06 7.25 -11.08
C LEU A 159 -28.54 6.90 -11.17
N ARG A 160 -29.39 7.91 -11.37
CA ARG A 160 -30.82 7.67 -11.62
C ARG A 160 -30.92 6.83 -12.89
N PRO A 161 -31.68 5.73 -12.90
CA PRO A 161 -31.99 5.04 -14.14
C PRO A 161 -32.74 6.02 -15.05
N HIS A 162 -32.26 6.17 -16.28
CA HIS A 162 -32.99 6.80 -17.38
C HIS A 162 -33.92 5.80 -18.02
#